data_AF-A0A2E8Q6A4-F1
#
_entry.id   AF-A0A2E8Q6A4-F1
#
_cell.length_a   1.000
_cell.length_b   1.000
_cell.length_c   1.000
_cell.angle_alpha   90.00
_cell.angle_beta   90.00
_cell.angle_gamma   90.00
#
_symmetry.space_group_name_H-M   'P 1'
#
loop_
_entity.id
_entity.type
_entity.pdbx_description
1 polymer ?
#
loop_
_entity_poly.entity_id
_entity_poly.type
_entity_poly.pdbx_seq_one_letter_code
_entity_poly.pdbx_strand_id
1 'polypeptide(L)'
;MRAMRTAALQRGVVAVLDVGSSKIGCLILKFEGLEEKIEADGVGSLAGQSGFQVIGSALTRSRGMEYGEIVSMPETERAIRTALQSAQKLANSRVDHVIACISGGSPRSYGLEGAVDIKTGIVDDNDIADVLGSCGIPAYGSDREVLHAQPVNFSLDHRTGLSDPRGQIGKKLSVDMHMLTVKEKTIHDLAYCLKRCDLELAGVASASYASALSSLVEDEKELGAACIDLGGGSTNLAIFWKKHMIFAESIKMGGGLVTRDISLGLQIPLSTAERLKTRNGGVVATGLDDREMIEIASETEDWEGERRMISRSDLIGIMRPRVEEILEEVRSSLTNAGFEDLPSQKIVLTGGASQIPGIDNIASKIIGQQVRLGRPMRIHRLPQAYSGPSCAGLVGLSLFAAHPQDEWWDFSPRSRSFGGKSVSRAFRWFRDNW
;
A
#
# COMPACT_ATOMS: atom_id res chain seq x y z
N MET A 1 -15.68 4.49 -10.77
CA MET A 1 -14.25 4.79 -11.04
C MET A 1 -13.72 4.11 -12.32
N ARG A 2 -14.28 2.96 -12.69
CA ARG A 2 -13.89 2.16 -13.86
C ARG A 2 -13.87 2.91 -15.19
N ALA A 3 -14.95 3.63 -15.55
CA ALA A 3 -15.01 4.40 -16.80
C ALA A 3 -13.92 5.49 -16.89
N MET A 4 -13.64 6.17 -15.78
CA MET A 4 -12.56 7.17 -15.70
C MET A 4 -11.18 6.53 -15.84
N ARG A 5 -10.96 5.36 -15.22
CA ARG A 5 -9.72 4.60 -15.39
C ARG A 5 -9.52 4.10 -16.82
N THR A 6 -10.57 3.54 -17.44
CA THR A 6 -10.52 3.11 -18.85
C THR A 6 -10.25 4.29 -19.76
N ALA A 7 -10.88 5.45 -19.54
CA ALA A 7 -10.59 6.68 -20.26
C ALA A 7 -9.14 7.13 -20.05
N ALA A 8 -8.61 7.02 -18.83
CA ALA A 8 -7.23 7.35 -18.50
C ALA A 8 -6.22 6.43 -19.21
N LEU A 9 -6.49 5.12 -19.24
CA LEU A 9 -5.68 4.13 -19.97
C LEU A 9 -5.77 4.32 -21.49
N GLN A 10 -6.96 4.66 -22.02
CA GLN A 10 -7.16 4.96 -23.44
C GLN A 10 -6.43 6.23 -23.91
N ARG A 11 -6.31 7.25 -23.04
CA ARG A 11 -5.48 8.43 -23.30
C ARG A 11 -3.97 8.13 -23.23
N GLY A 12 -3.59 6.96 -22.72
CA GLY A 12 -2.22 6.47 -22.67
C GLY A 12 -1.35 7.11 -21.59
N VAL A 13 -1.87 7.99 -20.73
CA VAL A 13 -1.09 8.64 -19.65
C VAL A 13 -1.91 8.75 -18.36
N VAL A 14 -1.35 8.29 -17.24
CA VAL A 14 -1.98 8.32 -15.90
C VAL A 14 -0.96 8.72 -14.85
N ALA A 15 -1.36 9.56 -13.89
CA ALA A 15 -0.54 9.79 -12.70
C ALA A 15 -0.83 8.74 -11.61
N VAL A 16 0.22 8.34 -10.91
CA VAL A 16 0.10 7.65 -9.63
C VAL A 16 0.63 8.53 -8.51
N LEU A 17 -0.08 8.55 -7.38
CA LEU A 17 0.22 9.44 -6.27
C LEU A 17 0.20 8.70 -4.93
N ASP A 18 1.33 8.72 -4.24
CA ASP A 18 1.47 8.26 -2.86
C ASP A 18 1.47 9.47 -1.94
N VAL A 19 0.40 9.63 -1.14
CA VAL A 19 0.21 10.75 -0.21
C VAL A 19 0.52 10.30 1.21
N GLY A 20 1.82 10.18 1.52
CA GLY A 20 2.30 9.79 2.84
C GLY A 20 2.42 10.96 3.83
N SER A 21 2.56 10.65 5.12
CA SER A 21 2.75 11.67 6.16
C SER A 21 4.11 12.37 6.13
N SER A 22 5.16 11.73 5.60
CA SER A 22 6.50 12.34 5.52
C SER A 22 6.82 12.88 4.12
N LYS A 23 6.32 12.20 3.08
CA LYS A 23 6.58 12.55 1.68
C LYS A 23 5.35 12.29 0.81
N ILE A 24 5.25 13.05 -0.27
CA ILE A 24 4.32 12.82 -1.36
C ILE A 24 5.15 12.44 -2.59
N GLY A 25 4.84 11.29 -3.17
CA GLY A 25 5.48 10.80 -4.38
C GLY A 25 4.51 10.80 -5.55
N CYS A 26 4.95 11.26 -6.71
CA CYS A 26 4.17 11.25 -7.93
C CYS A 26 4.98 10.64 -9.07
N LEU A 27 4.41 9.68 -9.79
CA LEU A 27 4.93 9.21 -11.07
C LEU A 27 3.89 9.42 -12.16
N ILE A 28 4.34 9.76 -13.35
CA ILE A 28 3.50 9.83 -14.55
C ILE A 28 3.87 8.64 -15.42
N LEU A 29 2.88 7.79 -15.65
CA LEU A 29 2.99 6.55 -16.38
C LEU A 29 2.44 6.76 -17.78
N LYS A 30 3.19 6.34 -18.79
CA LYS A 30 2.75 6.24 -20.17
C LYS A 30 2.53 4.77 -20.50
N PHE A 31 1.33 4.41 -20.93
CA PHE A 31 1.01 3.07 -21.40
C PHE A 31 1.32 3.00 -22.90
N GLU A 32 2.10 2.00 -23.30
CA GLU A 32 2.29 1.67 -24.72
C GLU A 32 1.01 1.00 -25.23
N GLY A 33 0.63 1.27 -26.48
CA GLY A 33 -0.66 0.86 -27.04
C GLY A 33 -0.91 -0.65 -26.91
N LEU A 34 -2.16 -1.03 -26.66
CA LEU A 34 -2.61 -2.43 -26.52
C LEU A 34 -2.38 -3.29 -27.78
N GLU A 35 -2.00 -2.70 -28.91
CA GLU A 35 -1.88 -3.38 -30.21
C GLU A 35 -0.61 -4.25 -30.36
N GLU A 36 0.42 -4.09 -29.52
CA GLU A 36 1.67 -4.88 -29.63
C GLU A 36 1.74 -6.12 -28.72
N LYS A 37 0.68 -6.45 -27.96
CA LYS A 37 0.70 -7.53 -26.95
C LYS A 37 0.10 -8.89 -27.37
N ILE A 38 -0.12 -9.14 -28.65
CA ILE A 38 -0.72 -10.42 -29.09
C ILE A 38 0.30 -11.58 -29.25
N GLU A 39 1.61 -11.35 -29.23
CA GLU A 39 2.59 -12.45 -29.36
C GLU A 39 3.56 -12.56 -28.18
N ALA A 40 3.07 -13.01 -27.03
CA ALA A 40 3.96 -13.48 -25.97
C ALA A 40 3.38 -14.64 -25.14
N ASP A 41 2.76 -15.63 -25.78
CA ASP A 41 2.62 -16.99 -25.21
C ASP A 41 3.94 -17.77 -25.36
N GLY A 42 5.02 -17.19 -24.82
CA GLY A 42 6.37 -17.76 -24.89
C GLY A 42 6.98 -17.92 -23.50
N VAL A 43 7.27 -19.15 -23.12
CA VAL A 43 8.15 -19.48 -21.98
C VAL A 43 9.54 -18.90 -22.30
N GLY A 44 9.82 -17.71 -21.80
CA GLY A 44 11.06 -16.97 -22.01
C GLY A 44 11.18 -15.74 -21.10
N SER A 45 12.37 -15.16 -21.04
CA SER A 45 12.84 -14.08 -20.13
C SER A 45 12.05 -12.74 -20.13
N LEU A 46 10.83 -12.72 -20.66
CA LEU A 46 9.92 -11.57 -20.76
C LEU A 46 8.82 -11.54 -19.68
N ALA A 47 8.77 -12.55 -18.79
CA ALA A 47 7.90 -12.54 -17.61
C ALA A 47 8.32 -11.43 -16.63
N GLY A 48 7.64 -10.27 -16.66
CA GLY A 48 7.88 -9.18 -15.71
C GLY A 48 8.04 -7.78 -16.30
N GLN A 49 7.72 -7.56 -17.58
CA GLN A 49 7.68 -6.20 -18.13
C GLN A 49 6.45 -5.44 -17.62
N SER A 50 6.69 -4.37 -16.86
CA SER A 50 5.68 -3.36 -16.55
C SER A 50 5.10 -2.84 -17.86
N GLY A 51 3.80 -3.04 -18.12
CA GLY A 51 3.12 -2.58 -19.35
C GLY A 51 3.03 -1.05 -19.51
N PHE A 52 3.96 -0.31 -18.94
CA PHE A 52 4.05 1.14 -18.90
C PHE A 52 5.50 1.60 -18.77
N GLN A 53 5.74 2.86 -19.17
CA GLN A 53 6.97 3.60 -18.95
C GLN A 53 6.74 4.74 -17.96
N VAL A 54 7.67 4.93 -17.02
CA VAL A 54 7.71 6.16 -16.19
C VAL A 54 8.31 7.30 -17.01
N ILE A 55 7.51 8.32 -17.33
CA ILE A 55 7.94 9.47 -18.15
C ILE A 55 8.16 10.74 -17.31
N GLY A 56 7.59 10.81 -16.11
CA GLY A 56 7.82 11.90 -15.16
C GLY A 56 7.77 11.40 -13.73
N SER A 57 8.50 12.07 -12.83
CA SER A 57 8.61 11.65 -11.44
C SER A 57 8.89 12.83 -10.52
N ALA A 58 8.35 12.79 -9.31
CA ALA A 58 8.65 13.78 -8.27
C ALA A 58 8.54 13.17 -6.87
N LEU A 59 9.35 13.68 -5.95
CA LEU A 59 9.22 13.45 -4.51
C LEU A 59 9.21 14.82 -3.84
N THR A 60 8.21 15.08 -3.00
CA THR A 60 8.07 16.34 -2.26
C THR A 60 7.84 16.04 -0.79
N ARG A 61 8.39 16.87 0.11
CA ARG A 61 8.09 16.76 1.55
C ARG A 61 6.60 16.97 1.79
N SER A 62 5.97 16.06 2.53
CA SER A 62 4.55 16.16 2.84
C SER A 62 4.27 17.24 3.88
N ARG A 63 3.04 17.78 3.85
CA ARG A 63 2.51 18.78 4.78
C ARG A 63 1.01 18.52 4.95
N GLY A 64 0.45 18.82 6.11
CA GLY A 64 -0.97 18.64 6.39
C GLY A 64 -1.45 17.19 6.54
N MET A 65 -0.53 16.25 6.76
CA MET A 65 -0.79 14.82 6.87
C MET A 65 -0.31 14.28 8.23
N GLU A 66 -1.14 13.51 8.93
CA GLU A 66 -0.77 12.79 10.15
C GLU A 66 -1.38 11.39 10.15
N TYR A 67 -0.61 10.38 10.55
CA TYR A 67 -1.06 8.98 10.63
C TYR A 67 -1.73 8.45 9.33
N GLY A 68 -1.26 8.92 8.16
CA GLY A 68 -1.86 8.58 6.86
C GLY A 68 -3.20 9.25 6.56
N GLU A 69 -3.63 10.25 7.33
CA GLU A 69 -4.87 11.00 7.15
C GLU A 69 -4.60 12.50 6.95
N ILE A 70 -5.49 13.19 6.24
CA ILE A 70 -5.39 14.63 5.97
C ILE A 70 -5.89 15.40 7.20
N VAL A 71 -5.01 16.14 7.86
CA VAL A 71 -5.34 17.03 8.98
C VAL A 71 -5.45 18.50 8.55
N SER A 72 -4.82 18.88 7.43
CA SER A 72 -4.85 20.24 6.89
C SER A 72 -4.97 20.21 5.36
N MET A 73 -6.20 20.39 4.87
CA MET A 73 -6.50 20.40 3.42
C MET A 73 -5.64 21.39 2.63
N PRO A 74 -5.47 22.67 3.06
CA PRO A 74 -4.74 23.65 2.25
C PRO A 74 -3.25 23.30 2.13
N GLU A 75 -2.66 22.71 3.16
CA GLU A 75 -1.25 22.32 3.14
C GLU A 75 -1.03 21.05 2.30
N THR A 76 -1.92 20.06 2.43
CA THR A 76 -1.88 18.85 1.62
C THR A 76 -2.07 19.18 0.14
N GLU A 77 -3.04 20.04 -0.19
CA GLU A 77 -3.26 20.51 -1.57
C GLU A 77 -2.01 21.14 -2.17
N ARG A 78 -1.34 22.05 -1.43
CA ARG A 78 -0.09 22.68 -1.90
C ARG A 78 1.01 21.66 -2.14
N ALA A 79 1.16 20.69 -1.24
CA ALA A 79 2.19 19.65 -1.35
C ALA A 79 1.92 18.72 -2.54
N ILE A 80 0.67 18.30 -2.75
CA ILE A 80 0.25 17.52 -3.92
C ILE A 80 0.51 18.30 -5.20
N ARG A 81 0.09 19.57 -5.27
CA ARG A 81 0.29 20.42 -6.45
C ARG A 81 1.76 20.57 -6.80
N THR A 82 2.63 20.72 -5.80
CA THR A 82 4.08 20.83 -6.00
C THR A 82 4.65 19.54 -6.60
N ALA A 83 4.27 18.38 -6.07
CA ALA A 83 4.70 17.09 -6.60
C ALA A 83 4.20 16.86 -8.03
N LEU A 84 2.90 17.13 -8.27
CA LEU A 84 2.26 16.98 -9.58
C LEU A 84 2.91 17.88 -10.64
N GLN A 85 3.11 19.17 -10.35
CA GLN A 85 3.73 20.11 -11.29
C GLN A 85 5.15 19.71 -11.65
N SER A 86 5.93 19.24 -10.66
CA SER A 86 7.30 18.77 -10.88
C SER A 86 7.32 17.53 -11.78
N ALA A 87 6.43 16.56 -11.53
CA ALA A 87 6.34 15.35 -12.34
C ALA A 87 5.85 15.66 -13.77
N GLN A 88 4.84 16.51 -13.95
CA GLN A 88 4.32 16.91 -15.27
C GLN A 88 5.37 17.67 -16.08
N LYS A 89 6.16 18.53 -15.43
CA LYS A 89 7.25 19.25 -16.09
C LYS A 89 8.31 18.28 -16.63
N LEU A 90 8.67 17.25 -15.86
CA LEU A 90 9.61 16.22 -16.30
C LEU A 90 9.04 15.33 -17.40
N ALA A 91 7.74 15.00 -17.33
CA ALA A 91 7.03 14.26 -18.38
C ALA A 91 6.80 15.05 -19.67
N ASN A 92 6.94 16.38 -19.63
CA ASN A 92 6.49 17.28 -20.68
C ASN A 92 5.05 16.97 -21.16
N SER A 93 4.18 16.59 -20.21
CA SER A 93 2.81 16.16 -20.47
C SER A 93 1.90 16.51 -19.30
N ARG A 94 0.65 16.85 -19.61
CA ARG A 94 -0.39 17.04 -18.60
C ARG A 94 -1.09 15.72 -18.29
N VAL A 95 -1.61 15.61 -17.09
CA VAL A 95 -2.41 14.48 -16.62
C VAL A 95 -3.69 14.98 -15.96
N ASP A 96 -4.80 14.38 -16.32
CA ASP A 96 -6.11 14.70 -15.75
C ASP A 96 -6.58 13.63 -14.76
N HIS A 97 -6.01 12.43 -14.84
CA HIS A 97 -6.43 11.28 -14.04
C HIS A 97 -5.32 10.79 -13.13
N VAL A 98 -5.69 10.43 -11.91
CA VAL A 98 -4.76 9.96 -10.88
C VAL A 98 -5.28 8.71 -10.18
N ILE A 99 -4.40 7.74 -9.98
CA ILE A 99 -4.61 6.63 -9.04
C ILE A 99 -3.80 6.95 -7.79
N ALA A 100 -4.41 6.90 -6.61
CA ALA A 100 -3.75 7.26 -5.37
C ALA A 100 -3.73 6.09 -4.39
N CYS A 101 -2.79 6.10 -3.44
CA CYS A 101 -2.85 5.19 -2.29
C CYS A 101 -3.17 5.92 -0.98
N ILE A 102 -3.74 5.17 -0.04
CA ILE A 102 -4.06 5.62 1.31
C ILE A 102 -3.30 4.75 2.32
N SER A 103 -2.52 5.38 3.20
CA SER A 103 -1.70 4.73 4.24
C SER A 103 -2.34 4.81 5.65
N GLY A 104 -3.64 5.12 5.73
CA GLY A 104 -4.39 5.34 6.97
C GLY A 104 -5.88 5.05 6.78
N GLY A 105 -6.76 5.78 7.47
CA GLY A 105 -8.22 5.60 7.31
C GLY A 105 -8.79 4.39 8.06
N SER A 106 -8.03 3.87 9.04
CA SER A 106 -8.41 2.76 9.91
C SER A 106 -8.98 1.56 9.14
N PRO A 107 -8.19 0.91 8.25
CA PRO A 107 -8.65 -0.22 7.45
C PRO A 107 -9.19 -1.36 8.32
N ARG A 108 -10.20 -2.07 7.82
CA ARG A 108 -10.76 -3.26 8.47
C ARG A 108 -10.96 -4.37 7.45
N SER A 109 -10.40 -5.53 7.76
CA SER A 109 -10.46 -6.76 6.95
C SER A 109 -11.63 -7.65 7.38
N TYR A 110 -12.30 -8.24 6.40
CA TYR A 110 -13.41 -9.17 6.59
C TYR A 110 -13.24 -10.37 5.66
N GLY A 111 -13.44 -11.57 6.19
CA GLY A 111 -13.66 -12.77 5.38
C GLY A 111 -15.15 -12.89 5.05
N LEU A 112 -15.48 -13.11 3.78
CA LEU A 112 -16.83 -13.34 3.30
C LEU A 112 -16.91 -14.69 2.62
N GLU A 113 -18.05 -15.35 2.73
CA GLU A 113 -18.34 -16.62 2.07
C GLU A 113 -19.61 -16.48 1.23
N GLY A 114 -19.61 -17.08 0.04
CA GLY A 114 -20.75 -17.13 -0.87
C GLY A 114 -20.87 -18.51 -1.53
N ALA A 115 -22.09 -18.91 -1.88
CA ALA A 115 -22.34 -20.18 -2.56
C ALA A 115 -23.61 -20.15 -3.42
N VAL A 116 -23.57 -20.80 -4.58
CA VAL A 116 -24.68 -20.94 -5.53
C VAL A 116 -24.70 -22.33 -6.17
N ASP A 117 -25.88 -22.75 -6.61
CA ASP A 117 -26.06 -23.97 -7.41
C ASP A 117 -25.95 -23.64 -8.91
N ILE A 118 -25.13 -24.42 -9.63
CA ILE A 118 -24.89 -24.28 -11.06
C ILE A 118 -26.01 -24.98 -11.83
N LYS A 119 -26.71 -24.25 -12.68
CA LYS A 119 -27.92 -24.75 -13.37
C LYS A 119 -27.62 -25.61 -14.59
N THR A 120 -26.60 -25.24 -15.35
CA THR A 120 -26.20 -25.88 -16.62
C THR A 120 -25.26 -27.07 -16.39
N GLY A 121 -24.72 -27.20 -15.18
CA GLY A 121 -23.65 -28.14 -14.83
C GLY A 121 -22.25 -27.70 -15.25
N ILE A 122 -22.10 -26.57 -15.95
CA ILE A 122 -20.81 -25.99 -16.36
C ILE A 122 -20.77 -24.55 -15.86
N VAL A 123 -19.74 -24.19 -15.10
CA VAL A 123 -19.58 -22.83 -14.57
C VAL A 123 -19.40 -21.84 -15.72
N ASP A 124 -20.30 -20.86 -15.80
CA ASP A 124 -20.20 -19.72 -16.71
C ASP A 124 -20.00 -18.40 -15.96
N ASP A 125 -19.85 -17.29 -16.70
CA ASP A 125 -19.66 -15.96 -16.10
C ASP A 125 -20.85 -15.52 -15.20
N ASN A 126 -22.08 -15.98 -15.48
CA ASN A 126 -23.22 -15.65 -14.62
C ASN A 126 -23.15 -16.39 -13.29
N ASP A 127 -22.71 -17.65 -13.28
CA ASP A 127 -22.52 -18.40 -12.03
C ASP A 127 -21.48 -17.72 -11.14
N ILE A 128 -20.41 -17.16 -11.73
CA ILE A 128 -19.42 -16.39 -10.96
C ILE A 128 -20.03 -15.09 -10.44
N ALA A 129 -20.77 -14.35 -11.27
CA ALA A 129 -21.42 -13.12 -10.84
C ALA A 129 -22.42 -13.37 -9.70
N ASP A 130 -23.18 -14.47 -9.80
CA ASP A 130 -24.15 -14.91 -8.80
C ASP A 130 -23.43 -15.33 -7.50
N VAL A 131 -22.31 -16.08 -7.58
CA VAL A 131 -21.58 -16.51 -6.36
C VAL A 131 -20.96 -15.33 -5.62
N LEU A 132 -20.33 -14.39 -6.32
CA LEU A 132 -19.76 -13.18 -5.71
C LEU A 132 -20.87 -12.29 -5.13
N GLY A 133 -22.00 -12.18 -5.83
CA GLY A 133 -23.18 -11.46 -5.35
C GLY A 133 -23.87 -12.10 -4.15
N SER A 134 -23.64 -13.40 -3.91
CA SER A 134 -24.21 -14.15 -2.79
C SER A 134 -23.47 -13.94 -1.47
N CYS A 135 -22.28 -13.34 -1.49
CA CYS A 135 -21.47 -13.16 -0.29
C CYS A 135 -22.18 -12.34 0.79
N GLY A 136 -22.20 -12.87 2.01
CA GLY A 136 -22.84 -12.24 3.16
C GLY A 136 -22.05 -11.04 3.68
N ILE A 137 -22.31 -9.85 3.14
CA ILE A 137 -21.61 -8.62 3.57
C ILE A 137 -22.05 -8.21 4.98
N PRO A 138 -21.13 -8.11 5.96
CA PRO A 138 -21.47 -7.68 7.32
C PRO A 138 -21.82 -6.19 7.35
N ALA A 139 -22.56 -5.79 8.38
CA ALA A 139 -22.78 -4.37 8.66
C ALA A 139 -21.45 -3.73 9.13
N TYR A 140 -20.76 -3.06 8.21
CA TYR A 140 -19.47 -2.40 8.50
C TYR A 140 -19.60 -0.94 8.96
N GLY A 141 -20.81 -0.38 9.01
CA GLY A 141 -21.08 1.00 9.43
C GLY A 141 -21.32 1.93 8.24
N SER A 142 -22.03 3.04 8.47
CA SER A 142 -22.41 3.99 7.41
C SER A 142 -21.32 5.01 7.07
N ASP A 143 -20.27 5.09 7.87
CA ASP A 143 -19.13 6.02 7.74
C ASP A 143 -17.91 5.37 7.05
N ARG A 144 -18.12 4.21 6.40
CA ARG A 144 -17.07 3.40 5.80
C ARG A 144 -17.44 3.00 4.39
N GLU A 145 -16.41 2.88 3.57
CA GLU A 145 -16.48 2.45 2.18
C GLU A 145 -15.63 1.21 1.97
N VAL A 146 -16.06 0.35 1.06
CA VAL A 146 -15.24 -0.77 0.60
C VAL A 146 -14.12 -0.22 -0.28
N LEU A 147 -12.89 -0.63 -0.01
CA LEU A 147 -11.71 -0.27 -0.77
C LEU A 147 -11.28 -1.41 -1.71
N HIS A 148 -11.17 -2.62 -1.16
CA HIS A 148 -10.78 -3.83 -1.89
C HIS A 148 -11.76 -4.97 -1.58
N ALA A 149 -12.06 -5.83 -2.56
CA ALA A 149 -12.92 -7.01 -2.37
C ALA A 149 -12.48 -8.15 -3.30
N GLN A 150 -11.49 -8.94 -2.88
CA GLN A 150 -10.81 -9.93 -3.71
C GLN A 150 -11.32 -11.34 -3.41
N PRO A 151 -11.68 -12.15 -4.42
CA PRO A 151 -11.83 -13.59 -4.22
C PRO A 151 -10.47 -14.19 -3.88
N VAL A 152 -10.43 -15.00 -2.83
CA VAL A 152 -9.22 -15.66 -2.32
C VAL A 152 -9.22 -17.14 -2.70
N ASN A 153 -10.40 -17.73 -2.85
CA ASN A 153 -10.55 -19.14 -3.16
C ASN A 153 -11.91 -19.41 -3.81
N PHE A 154 -11.90 -20.10 -4.96
CA PHE A 154 -13.11 -20.74 -5.46
C PHE A 154 -13.09 -22.23 -5.14
N SER A 155 -14.27 -22.76 -4.80
CA SER A 155 -14.50 -24.17 -4.59
C SER A 155 -15.66 -24.66 -5.45
N LEU A 156 -15.45 -25.77 -6.15
CA LEU A 156 -16.48 -26.44 -6.96
C LEU A 156 -16.73 -27.83 -6.39
N ASP A 157 -17.92 -28.04 -5.86
CA ASP A 157 -18.32 -29.23 -5.09
C ASP A 157 -17.34 -29.51 -3.93
N HIS A 158 -16.44 -30.48 -4.07
CA HIS A 158 -15.43 -30.84 -3.07
C HIS A 158 -14.01 -30.36 -3.44
N ARG A 159 -13.83 -29.76 -4.62
CA ARG A 159 -12.53 -29.30 -5.11
C ARG A 159 -12.35 -27.84 -4.72
N THR A 160 -11.34 -27.55 -3.91
CA THR A 160 -10.97 -26.20 -3.44
C THR A 160 -9.68 -25.73 -4.12
N GLY A 161 -9.37 -24.44 -4.02
CA GLY A 161 -8.15 -23.84 -4.56
C GLY A 161 -8.22 -23.52 -6.05
N LEU A 162 -9.42 -23.36 -6.60
CA LEU A 162 -9.58 -22.95 -7.99
C LEU A 162 -9.31 -21.44 -8.11
N SER A 163 -8.40 -21.06 -8.98
CA SER A 163 -8.18 -19.65 -9.34
C SER A 163 -9.27 -19.13 -10.26
N ASP A 164 -9.66 -19.93 -11.26
CA ASP A 164 -10.77 -19.68 -12.17
C ASP A 164 -11.60 -20.96 -12.37
N PRO A 165 -12.85 -21.02 -11.88
CA PRO A 165 -13.69 -22.19 -12.03
C PRO A 165 -14.47 -22.21 -13.37
N ARG A 166 -14.37 -21.19 -14.23
CA ARG A 166 -15.12 -21.14 -15.51
C ARG A 166 -14.77 -22.31 -16.43
N GLY A 167 -15.79 -22.82 -17.10
CA GLY A 167 -15.69 -23.99 -17.98
C GLY A 167 -15.56 -25.33 -17.24
N GLN A 168 -15.47 -25.33 -15.91
CA GLN A 168 -15.43 -26.56 -15.13
C GLN A 168 -16.85 -27.11 -14.88
N ILE A 169 -16.95 -28.44 -14.83
CA ILE A 169 -18.21 -29.15 -14.62
C ILE A 169 -18.42 -29.37 -13.12
N GLY A 170 -19.57 -28.97 -12.60
CA GLY A 170 -19.92 -29.19 -11.19
C GLY A 170 -21.34 -28.74 -10.86
N LYS A 171 -21.75 -28.92 -9.61
CA LYS A 171 -23.13 -28.61 -9.16
C LYS A 171 -23.20 -27.42 -8.23
N LYS A 172 -22.21 -27.25 -7.35
CA LYS A 172 -22.21 -26.17 -6.36
C LYS A 172 -20.91 -25.39 -6.44
N LEU A 173 -21.02 -24.10 -6.73
CA LEU A 173 -19.90 -23.16 -6.72
C LEU A 173 -19.91 -22.40 -5.40
N SER A 174 -18.76 -22.28 -4.75
CA SER A 174 -18.56 -21.48 -3.54
C SER A 174 -17.34 -20.58 -3.70
N VAL A 175 -17.34 -19.45 -2.99
CA VAL A 175 -16.24 -18.48 -2.99
C VAL A 175 -15.94 -18.00 -1.58
N ASP A 176 -14.65 -17.92 -1.26
CA ASP A 176 -14.14 -17.17 -0.11
C ASP A 176 -13.57 -15.85 -0.62
N MET A 177 -13.96 -14.74 -0.01
CA MET A 177 -13.50 -13.40 -0.38
C MET A 177 -12.88 -12.67 0.80
N HIS A 178 -11.87 -11.86 0.53
CA HIS A 178 -11.38 -10.84 1.45
C HIS A 178 -11.96 -9.48 1.05
N MET A 179 -12.62 -8.83 2.00
CA MET A 179 -13.12 -7.46 1.86
C MET A 179 -12.37 -6.54 2.81
N LEU A 180 -11.85 -5.43 2.29
CA LEU A 180 -11.20 -4.37 3.03
C LEU A 180 -12.05 -3.10 2.97
N THR A 181 -12.40 -2.55 4.13
CA THR A 181 -13.07 -1.24 4.21
C THR A 181 -12.16 -0.19 4.82
N VAL A 182 -12.41 1.08 4.52
CA VAL A 182 -11.76 2.25 5.13
C VAL A 182 -12.82 3.30 5.49
N LYS A 183 -12.45 4.29 6.31
CA LYS A 183 -13.35 5.43 6.59
C LYS A 183 -13.64 6.21 5.29
N GLU A 184 -14.92 6.47 5.04
CA GLU A 184 -15.39 7.22 3.86
C GLU A 184 -14.73 8.60 3.79
N LYS A 185 -14.63 9.27 4.95
CA LYS A 185 -14.00 10.59 5.08
C LYS A 185 -12.59 10.64 4.47
N THR A 186 -11.78 9.59 4.66
CA THR A 186 -10.40 9.55 4.15
C THR A 186 -10.37 9.59 2.61
N ILE A 187 -11.29 8.89 1.95
CA ILE A 187 -11.41 8.91 0.48
C ILE A 187 -11.93 10.28 0.02
N HIS A 188 -12.96 10.81 0.69
CA HIS A 188 -13.56 12.10 0.34
C HIS A 188 -12.55 13.25 0.46
N ASP A 189 -11.78 13.28 1.54
CA ASP A 189 -10.75 14.31 1.77
C ASP A 189 -9.66 14.28 0.69
N LEU A 190 -9.22 13.07 0.32
CA LEU A 190 -8.24 12.87 -0.75
C LEU A 190 -8.80 13.33 -2.09
N ALA A 191 -10.00 12.88 -2.45
CA ALA A 191 -10.67 13.29 -3.68
C ALA A 191 -10.84 14.81 -3.77
N TYR A 192 -11.17 15.46 -2.65
CA TYR A 192 -11.29 16.91 -2.55
C TYR A 192 -9.97 17.63 -2.84
N CYS A 193 -8.86 17.19 -2.22
CA CYS A 193 -7.53 17.77 -2.48
C CYS A 193 -7.08 17.59 -3.93
N LEU A 194 -7.33 16.40 -4.51
CA LEU A 194 -6.97 16.08 -5.90
C LEU A 194 -7.79 16.91 -6.90
N LYS A 195 -9.09 17.04 -6.69
CA LYS A 195 -9.97 17.86 -7.53
C LYS A 195 -9.53 19.31 -7.58
N ARG A 196 -9.06 19.86 -6.46
CA ARG A 196 -8.51 21.22 -6.41
C ARG A 196 -7.17 21.35 -7.16
N CYS A 197 -6.45 20.25 -7.34
CA CYS A 197 -5.24 20.19 -8.16
C CYS A 197 -5.53 19.90 -9.65
N ASP A 198 -6.78 20.05 -10.09
CA ASP A 198 -7.24 19.75 -11.46
C ASP A 198 -7.04 18.28 -11.86
N LEU A 199 -7.10 17.37 -10.87
CA LEU A 199 -7.05 15.93 -11.06
C LEU A 199 -8.38 15.26 -10.73
N GLU A 200 -8.74 14.28 -11.54
CA GLU A 200 -9.83 13.36 -11.28
C GLU A 200 -9.29 12.05 -10.70
N LEU A 201 -9.79 11.68 -9.53
CA LEU A 201 -9.46 10.41 -8.89
C LEU A 201 -10.06 9.26 -9.71
N ALA A 202 -9.20 8.45 -10.30
CA ALA A 202 -9.56 7.31 -11.15
C ALA A 202 -9.43 5.96 -10.42
N GLY A 203 -8.73 5.92 -9.29
CA GLY A 203 -8.52 4.70 -8.51
C GLY A 203 -7.92 5.01 -7.14
N VAL A 204 -8.25 4.20 -6.14
CA VAL A 204 -7.62 4.24 -4.82
C VAL A 204 -7.17 2.83 -4.45
N ALA A 205 -6.00 2.70 -3.85
CA ALA A 205 -5.54 1.44 -3.28
C ALA A 205 -5.03 1.63 -1.84
N SER A 206 -5.08 0.56 -1.04
CA SER A 206 -4.34 0.51 0.22
C SER A 206 -2.84 0.63 -0.04
N ALA A 207 -2.14 1.47 0.74
CA ALA A 207 -0.70 1.58 0.66
C ALA A 207 0.02 0.27 1.02
N SER A 208 -0.47 -0.51 2.00
CA SER A 208 0.14 -1.81 2.34
C SER A 208 -0.02 -2.81 1.20
N TYR A 209 -1.18 -2.83 0.55
CA TYR A 209 -1.41 -3.66 -0.64
C TYR A 209 -0.45 -3.26 -1.78
N ALA A 210 -0.39 -1.97 -2.11
CA ALA A 210 0.51 -1.46 -3.13
C ALA A 210 1.97 -1.79 -2.80
N SER A 211 2.45 -1.48 -1.60
CA SER A 211 3.81 -1.79 -1.14
C SER A 211 4.14 -3.28 -1.33
N ALA A 212 3.23 -4.18 -0.95
CA ALA A 212 3.42 -5.62 -1.11
C ALA A 212 3.56 -6.06 -2.57
N LEU A 213 2.80 -5.46 -3.50
CA LEU A 213 2.90 -5.80 -4.93
C LEU A 213 4.32 -5.59 -5.49
N SER A 214 5.04 -4.57 -5.00
CA SER A 214 6.40 -4.28 -5.46
C SER A 214 7.49 -4.92 -4.62
N SER A 215 7.25 -5.25 -3.34
CA SER A 215 8.28 -5.72 -2.42
C SER A 215 8.32 -7.24 -2.18
N LEU A 216 7.18 -7.92 -2.35
CA LEU A 216 7.08 -9.38 -2.20
C LEU A 216 7.46 -10.10 -3.50
N VAL A 217 8.22 -11.19 -3.41
CA VAL A 217 8.40 -12.11 -4.54
C VAL A 217 7.21 -13.06 -4.67
N GLU A 218 7.03 -13.70 -5.83
CA GLU A 218 5.83 -14.52 -6.08
C GLU A 218 5.71 -15.70 -5.11
N ASP A 219 6.82 -16.40 -4.83
CA ASP A 219 6.84 -17.53 -3.89
C ASP A 219 6.44 -17.12 -2.46
N GLU A 220 6.80 -15.90 -2.03
CA GLU A 220 6.39 -15.36 -0.73
C GLU A 220 4.87 -15.14 -0.67
N LYS A 221 4.29 -14.57 -1.73
CA LYS A 221 2.83 -14.35 -1.80
C LYS A 221 2.07 -15.68 -1.87
N GLU A 222 2.62 -16.68 -2.54
CA GLU A 222 2.03 -18.02 -2.65
C GLU A 222 2.05 -18.74 -1.29
N LEU A 223 3.20 -18.79 -0.63
CA LEU A 223 3.42 -19.60 0.58
C LEU A 223 3.09 -18.89 1.91
N GLY A 224 2.64 -17.64 1.87
CA GLY A 224 2.20 -16.92 3.06
C GLY A 224 3.23 -15.93 3.56
N ALA A 225 3.00 -14.63 3.30
CA ALA A 225 3.92 -13.59 3.69
C ALA A 225 3.22 -12.31 4.16
N ALA A 226 3.86 -11.61 5.09
CA ALA A 226 3.46 -10.30 5.55
C ALA A 226 4.38 -9.22 4.95
N CYS A 227 3.78 -8.19 4.37
CA CYS A 227 4.46 -6.94 4.03
C CYS A 227 4.16 -5.91 5.10
N ILE A 228 5.20 -5.35 5.72
CA ILE A 228 5.11 -4.29 6.73
C ILE A 228 5.75 -3.04 6.18
N ASP A 229 4.94 -2.04 5.84
CA ASP A 229 5.38 -0.73 5.38
C ASP A 229 5.54 0.23 6.57
N LEU A 230 6.78 0.39 7.03
CA LEU A 230 7.18 1.29 8.11
C LEU A 230 7.29 2.73 7.57
N GLY A 231 6.17 3.45 7.60
CA GLY A 231 6.05 4.82 7.12
C GLY A 231 6.50 5.88 8.15
N GLY A 232 6.27 7.15 7.81
CA GLY A 232 6.54 8.27 8.70
C GLY A 232 5.47 8.46 9.79
N GLY A 233 4.20 8.42 9.40
CA GLY A 233 3.07 8.61 10.32
C GLY A 233 2.40 7.32 10.79
N SER A 234 2.48 6.26 9.99
CA SER A 234 1.81 4.98 10.24
C SER A 234 2.70 3.82 9.79
N THR A 235 2.38 2.64 10.31
CA THR A 235 2.92 1.35 9.90
C THR A 235 1.77 0.56 9.32
N ASN A 236 1.88 0.15 8.05
CA ASN A 236 0.79 -0.53 7.35
C ASN A 236 1.17 -1.99 7.11
N LEU A 237 0.26 -2.89 7.44
CA LEU A 237 0.44 -4.33 7.31
C LEU A 237 -0.47 -4.86 6.20
N ALA A 238 0.04 -5.79 5.39
CA ALA A 238 -0.78 -6.64 4.53
C ALA A 238 -0.23 -8.07 4.55
N ILE A 239 -1.12 -9.05 4.67
CA ILE A 239 -0.79 -10.47 4.65
C ILE A 239 -1.33 -11.08 3.36
N PHE A 240 -0.49 -11.87 2.70
CA PHE A 240 -0.79 -12.55 1.46
C PHE A 240 -0.72 -14.06 1.65
N TRP A 241 -1.61 -14.78 0.99
CA TRP A 241 -1.63 -16.24 0.91
C TRP A 241 -2.20 -16.67 -0.43
N LYS A 242 -1.59 -17.66 -1.10
CA LYS A 242 -1.97 -18.08 -2.47
C LYS A 242 -2.11 -16.90 -3.44
N LYS A 243 -1.19 -15.92 -3.35
CA LYS A 243 -1.15 -14.68 -4.13
C LYS A 243 -2.25 -13.65 -3.84
N HIS A 244 -3.22 -13.94 -2.98
CA HIS A 244 -4.28 -13.01 -2.62
C HIS A 244 -3.99 -12.31 -1.30
N MET A 245 -4.41 -11.05 -1.16
CA MET A 245 -4.38 -10.36 0.13
C MET A 245 -5.51 -10.92 1.00
N ILE A 246 -5.18 -11.40 2.19
CA ILE A 246 -6.14 -11.99 3.14
C ILE A 246 -6.33 -11.15 4.41
N PHE A 247 -5.45 -10.16 4.62
CA PHE A 247 -5.52 -9.25 5.74
C PHE A 247 -4.79 -7.95 5.42
N ALA A 248 -5.31 -6.84 5.91
CA ALA A 248 -4.60 -5.57 5.97
C ALA A 248 -5.07 -4.74 7.17
N GLU A 249 -4.12 -4.01 7.76
CA GLU A 249 -4.31 -3.14 8.92
C GLU A 249 -3.36 -1.93 8.84
N SER A 250 -3.67 -0.86 9.59
CA SER A 250 -2.81 0.32 9.73
C SER A 250 -2.70 0.70 11.20
N ILE A 251 -1.47 0.73 11.70
CA ILE A 251 -1.09 1.11 13.06
C ILE A 251 -0.65 2.58 13.02
N LYS A 252 -1.17 3.41 13.92
CA LYS A 252 -0.88 4.86 13.99
C LYS A 252 0.47 5.16 14.65
N MET A 253 1.49 4.39 14.27
CA MET A 253 2.86 4.54 14.74
C MET A 253 3.81 4.40 13.56
N GLY A 254 4.80 5.28 13.45
CA GLY A 254 5.78 5.25 12.38
C GLY A 254 7.06 5.98 12.78
N GLY A 255 7.98 6.15 11.83
CA GLY A 255 9.28 6.76 12.08
C GLY A 255 9.25 8.21 12.56
N GLY A 256 8.11 8.90 12.46
CA GLY A 256 7.89 10.23 13.02
C GLY A 256 7.79 10.23 14.55
N LEU A 257 7.36 9.13 15.18
CA LEU A 257 7.43 8.99 16.64
C LEU A 257 8.88 8.95 17.10
N VAL A 258 9.73 8.19 16.41
CA VAL A 258 11.18 8.17 16.68
C VAL A 258 11.78 9.57 16.59
N THR A 259 11.40 10.35 15.57
CA THR A 259 11.83 11.75 15.44
C THR A 259 11.35 12.63 16.58
N ARG A 260 10.11 12.43 17.07
CA ARG A 260 9.59 13.16 18.23
C ARG A 260 10.35 12.82 19.50
N ASP A 261 10.68 11.55 19.73
CA ASP A 261 11.45 11.16 20.91
C ASP A 261 12.87 11.73 20.89
N ILE A 262 13.53 11.76 19.72
CA ILE A 262 14.82 12.43 19.54
C ILE A 262 14.70 13.93 19.84
N SER A 263 13.67 14.59 19.29
CA SER A 263 13.41 16.01 19.50
C SER A 263 13.19 16.35 20.98
N LEU A 264 12.42 15.54 21.71
CA LEU A 264 12.16 15.72 23.13
C LEU A 264 13.38 15.39 23.99
N GLY A 265 14.02 14.24 23.74
CA GLY A 265 15.18 13.77 24.50
C GLY A 265 16.39 14.68 24.35
N LEU A 266 16.58 15.28 23.18
CA LEU A 266 17.68 16.20 22.90
C LEU A 266 17.28 17.67 22.97
N GLN A 267 16.00 18.00 23.12
CA GLN A 267 15.47 19.37 23.11
C GLN A 267 15.87 20.17 21.85
N ILE A 268 15.65 19.57 20.68
CA ILE A 268 16.00 20.15 19.37
C ILE A 268 14.78 20.22 18.45
N PRO A 269 14.79 21.11 17.43
CA PRO A 269 13.72 21.14 16.42
C PRO A 269 13.53 19.80 15.71
N LEU A 270 12.28 19.48 15.33
CA LEU A 270 11.94 18.24 14.60
C LEU A 270 12.71 18.06 13.29
N SER A 271 13.03 19.15 12.59
CA SER A 271 13.88 19.15 11.39
C SER A 271 15.29 18.61 11.70
N THR A 272 15.90 19.08 12.78
CA THR A 272 17.22 18.64 13.24
C THR A 272 17.17 17.20 13.73
N ALA A 273 16.13 16.82 14.48
CA ALA A 273 15.91 15.45 14.92
C ALA A 273 15.77 14.46 13.76
N GLU A 274 15.00 14.80 12.71
CA GLU A 274 14.86 13.95 11.52
C GLU A 274 16.21 13.79 10.80
N ARG A 275 17.00 14.87 10.74
CA ARG A 275 18.33 14.84 10.13
C ARG A 275 19.30 13.95 10.92
N LEU A 276 19.28 14.02 12.26
CA LEU A 276 20.08 13.13 13.11
C LEU A 276 19.66 11.67 12.93
N LYS A 277 18.35 11.39 12.98
CA LYS A 277 17.78 10.05 12.78
C LYS A 277 18.23 9.43 11.46
N THR A 278 18.18 10.21 10.38
CA THR A 278 18.46 9.71 9.02
C THR A 278 19.94 9.60 8.70
N ARG A 279 20.81 10.42 9.32
CA ARG A 279 22.25 10.41 9.05
C ARG A 279 23.08 9.55 10.01
N ASN A 280 22.69 9.53 11.29
CA ASN A 280 23.50 8.93 12.35
C ASN A 280 22.75 7.83 13.12
N GLY A 281 21.45 7.66 12.86
CA GLY A 281 20.60 6.75 13.60
C GLY A 281 20.99 5.28 13.46
N GLY A 282 20.40 4.49 14.36
CA GLY A 282 20.55 3.04 14.42
C GLY A 282 19.78 2.51 15.61
N VAL A 283 19.64 1.19 15.70
CA VAL A 283 18.98 0.55 16.84
C VAL A 283 19.85 -0.51 17.53
N VAL A 284 21.05 -0.77 17.02
CA VAL A 284 22.02 -1.67 17.63
C VAL A 284 23.27 -0.87 17.95
N ALA A 285 23.56 -0.70 19.25
CA ALA A 285 24.77 -0.05 19.72
C ALA A 285 25.95 -1.04 19.76
N THR A 286 27.11 -0.55 19.40
CA THR A 286 28.42 -1.20 19.47
C THR A 286 29.37 -0.35 20.31
N GLY A 287 30.45 -0.93 20.83
CA GLY A 287 31.43 -0.16 21.64
C GLY A 287 32.15 0.96 20.87
N LEU A 288 32.05 1.01 19.54
CA LEU A 288 32.55 2.13 18.73
C LEU A 288 31.61 3.35 18.82
N ASP A 289 30.31 3.12 19.02
CA ASP A 289 29.28 4.16 19.03
C ASP A 289 29.34 5.07 20.26
N ASP A 290 29.93 4.59 21.36
CA ASP A 290 30.20 5.39 22.56
C ASP A 290 31.29 6.45 22.30
N ARG A 291 32.14 6.23 21.30
CA ARG A 291 33.25 7.13 20.94
C ARG A 291 32.92 8.03 19.75
N GLU A 292 31.89 7.70 18.99
CA GLU A 292 31.43 8.50 17.86
C GLU A 292 30.58 9.67 18.38
N MET A 293 31.17 10.88 18.39
CA MET A 293 30.50 12.09 18.83
C MET A 293 29.84 12.82 17.64
N ILE A 294 28.58 13.18 17.80
CA ILE A 294 27.77 13.88 16.80
C ILE A 294 27.52 15.30 17.28
N GLU A 295 27.81 16.27 16.42
CA GLU A 295 27.52 17.68 16.68
C GLU A 295 26.05 17.99 16.39
N ILE A 296 25.35 18.52 17.40
CA ILE A 296 23.99 19.03 17.25
C ILE A 296 24.08 20.48 16.80
N ALA A 297 23.70 20.75 15.56
CA ALA A 297 23.58 22.11 15.06
C ALA A 297 22.47 22.86 15.83
N SER A 298 22.83 23.94 16.52
CA SER A 298 21.88 24.90 17.09
C SER A 298 21.39 25.83 15.98
N GLU A 299 20.06 25.97 15.82
CA GLU A 299 19.46 26.96 14.93
C GLU A 299 19.14 28.29 15.64
N THR A 300 19.34 28.38 16.97
CA THR A 300 19.20 29.64 17.71
C THR A 300 20.54 30.38 17.73
N GLU A 301 20.58 31.54 17.09
CA GLU A 301 21.70 32.49 17.05
C GLU A 301 22.01 33.13 18.42
N ASP A 302 21.20 32.86 19.45
CA ASP A 302 21.24 33.56 20.74
C ASP A 302 22.07 32.89 21.86
N TRP A 303 22.93 31.92 21.54
CA TRP A 303 23.88 31.39 22.52
C TRP A 303 25.30 31.34 21.95
N GLU A 304 26.12 32.32 22.30
CA GLU A 304 27.57 32.12 22.39
C GLU A 304 27.82 30.94 23.33
N GLY A 305 28.53 29.90 22.88
CA GLY A 305 29.27 29.04 23.82
C GLY A 305 29.55 27.61 23.42
N GLU A 306 28.54 26.75 23.32
CA GLU A 306 28.82 25.30 23.32
C GLU A 306 28.08 24.55 22.21
N ARG A 307 28.87 24.04 21.26
CA ARG A 307 28.44 22.99 20.33
C ARG A 307 28.06 21.78 21.17
N ARG A 308 26.76 21.53 21.32
CA ARG A 308 26.28 20.36 22.06
C ARG A 308 26.64 19.10 21.29
N MET A 309 27.48 18.27 21.88
CA MET A 309 27.86 16.97 21.34
C MET A 309 27.07 15.87 22.04
N ILE A 310 26.67 14.85 21.31
CA ILE A 310 26.11 13.61 21.87
C ILE A 310 26.86 12.40 21.31
N SER A 311 26.93 11.31 22.06
CA SER A 311 27.43 10.07 21.46
C SER A 311 26.37 9.48 20.52
N ARG A 312 26.81 8.70 19.52
CA ARG A 312 25.89 7.91 18.70
C ARG A 312 25.13 6.88 19.55
N SER A 313 25.76 6.37 20.61
CA SER A 313 25.14 5.48 21.59
C SER A 313 23.92 6.12 22.28
N ASP A 314 24.02 7.39 22.69
CA ASP A 314 22.89 8.13 23.29
C ASP A 314 21.72 8.26 22.30
N LEU A 315 22.01 8.55 21.03
CA LEU A 315 20.99 8.62 19.99
C LEU A 315 20.30 7.25 19.79
N ILE A 316 21.07 6.17 19.74
CA ILE A 316 20.53 4.80 19.67
C ILE A 316 19.66 4.49 20.89
N GLY A 317 20.09 4.90 22.08
CA GLY A 317 19.36 4.74 23.34
C GLY A 317 17.98 5.42 23.34
N ILE A 318 17.84 6.54 22.62
CA ILE A 318 16.54 7.20 22.42
C ILE A 318 15.70 6.50 21.34
N MET A 319 16.33 6.10 20.23
CA MET A 319 15.62 5.54 19.08
C MET A 319 15.08 4.13 19.33
N ARG A 320 15.88 3.28 19.98
CA ARG A 320 15.63 1.85 20.08
C ARG A 320 14.30 1.52 20.79
N PRO A 321 13.98 2.07 21.98
CA PRO A 321 12.72 1.74 22.67
C PRO A 321 11.48 2.00 21.81
N ARG A 322 11.47 3.10 21.04
CA ARG A 322 10.34 3.41 20.15
C ARG A 322 10.23 2.44 18.98
N VAL A 323 11.37 2.00 18.42
CA VAL A 323 11.35 1.02 17.35
C VAL A 323 10.88 -0.34 17.87
N GLU A 324 11.29 -0.73 19.08
CA GLU A 324 10.81 -1.96 19.73
C GLU A 324 9.28 -1.90 19.96
N GLU A 325 8.75 -0.79 20.48
CA GLU A 325 7.31 -0.58 20.68
C GLU A 325 6.51 -0.68 19.36
N ILE A 326 7.00 -0.05 18.28
CA ILE A 326 6.36 -0.17 16.95
C ILE A 326 6.29 -1.63 16.50
N LEU A 327 7.39 -2.37 16.67
CA LEU A 327 7.47 -3.78 16.28
C LEU A 327 6.60 -4.68 17.18
N GLU A 328 6.43 -4.34 18.45
CA GLU A 328 5.53 -5.06 19.36
C GLU A 328 4.06 -4.90 18.97
N GLU A 329 3.63 -3.70 18.57
CA GLU A 329 2.29 -3.46 18.03
C GLU A 329 2.08 -4.23 16.71
N VAL A 330 3.09 -4.25 15.85
CA VAL A 330 3.07 -5.07 14.62
C VAL A 330 2.95 -6.56 14.95
N ARG A 331 3.69 -7.05 15.97
CA ARG A 331 3.56 -8.44 16.44
C ARG A 331 2.13 -8.74 16.87
N SER A 332 1.54 -7.87 17.68
CA SER A 332 0.16 -8.05 18.15
C SER A 332 -0.83 -8.13 16.98
N SER A 333 -0.69 -7.26 15.98
CA SER A 333 -1.50 -7.29 14.76
C SER A 333 -1.32 -8.60 13.98
N LEU A 334 -0.08 -9.08 13.79
CA LEU A 334 0.20 -10.35 13.12
C LEU A 334 -0.42 -11.56 13.85
N THR A 335 -0.28 -11.64 15.17
CA THR A 335 -0.87 -12.71 15.97
C THR A 335 -2.40 -12.67 15.91
N ASN A 336 -3.01 -11.48 16.01
CA ASN A 336 -4.47 -11.32 15.90
C ASN A 336 -5.00 -11.69 14.51
N ALA A 337 -4.18 -11.55 13.47
CA ALA A 337 -4.52 -11.92 12.10
C ALA A 337 -4.30 -13.41 11.77
N GLY A 338 -3.82 -14.22 12.73
CA GLY A 338 -3.53 -15.64 12.50
C GLY A 338 -2.33 -15.87 11.58
N PHE A 339 -1.38 -14.93 11.51
CA PHE A 339 -0.21 -15.05 10.63
C PHE A 339 0.67 -16.27 10.95
N GLU A 340 0.69 -16.66 12.22
CA GLU A 340 1.47 -17.81 12.73
C GLU A 340 0.97 -19.16 12.17
N ASP A 341 -0.26 -19.21 11.65
CA ASP A 341 -0.83 -20.41 11.04
C ASP A 341 -0.40 -20.60 9.57
N LEU A 342 0.27 -19.60 8.98
CA LEU A 342 0.74 -19.68 7.59
C LEU A 342 2.03 -20.50 7.47
N PRO A 343 2.27 -21.20 6.35
CA PRO A 343 3.44 -22.07 6.19
C PRO A 343 4.80 -21.36 6.12
N SER A 344 4.90 -20.26 5.35
CA SER A 344 6.20 -19.59 5.15
C SER A 344 6.54 -18.60 6.25
N GLN A 345 5.54 -17.91 6.81
CA GLN A 345 5.70 -16.87 7.83
C GLN A 345 6.77 -15.82 7.45
N LYS A 346 6.93 -15.56 6.14
CA LYS A 346 7.93 -14.61 5.63
C LYS A 346 7.48 -13.20 5.93
N ILE A 347 8.39 -12.40 6.49
CA ILE A 347 8.11 -11.00 6.79
C ILE A 347 9.03 -10.11 5.97
N VAL A 348 8.43 -9.17 5.23
CA VAL A 348 9.15 -8.22 4.38
C VAL A 348 8.89 -6.80 4.89
N LEU A 349 9.94 -6.18 5.44
CA LEU A 349 9.91 -4.80 5.91
C LEU A 349 10.19 -3.84 4.75
N THR A 350 9.35 -2.84 4.57
CA THR A 350 9.52 -1.79 3.57
C THR A 350 9.16 -0.42 4.14
N GLY A 351 9.13 0.62 3.31
CA GLY A 351 8.86 1.98 3.76
C GLY A 351 10.11 2.77 4.15
N GLY A 352 9.90 4.01 4.59
CA GLY A 352 10.98 4.93 4.90
C GLY A 352 11.77 4.53 6.15
N ALA A 353 11.07 4.12 7.20
CA ALA A 353 11.64 3.78 8.49
C ALA A 353 12.25 2.37 8.55
N SER A 354 11.97 1.49 7.57
CA SER A 354 12.68 0.20 7.46
C SER A 354 14.16 0.36 7.09
N GLN A 355 14.59 1.57 6.75
CA GLN A 355 15.99 1.88 6.44
C GLN A 355 16.81 2.22 7.69
N ILE A 356 16.21 2.22 8.88
CA ILE A 356 16.94 2.43 10.14
C ILE A 356 17.96 1.29 10.31
N PRO A 357 19.27 1.58 10.47
CA PRO A 357 20.29 0.55 10.59
C PRO A 357 20.05 -0.41 11.76
N GLY A 358 20.06 -1.71 11.48
CA GLY A 358 19.87 -2.79 12.47
C GLY A 358 18.42 -3.11 12.81
N ILE A 359 17.43 -2.51 12.12
CA ILE A 359 16.01 -2.78 12.37
C ILE A 359 15.61 -4.21 12.04
N ASP A 360 16.20 -4.83 11.03
CA ASP A 360 16.05 -6.23 10.66
C ASP A 360 16.49 -7.17 11.79
N ASN A 361 17.60 -6.86 12.48
CA ASN A 361 18.08 -7.64 13.61
C ASN A 361 17.10 -7.59 14.80
N ILE A 362 16.54 -6.42 15.10
CA ILE A 362 15.56 -6.28 16.20
C ILE A 362 14.22 -6.89 15.80
N ALA A 363 13.74 -6.61 14.60
CA ALA A 363 12.52 -7.20 14.06
C ALA A 363 12.59 -8.74 14.11
N SER A 364 13.73 -9.33 13.74
CA SER A 364 13.90 -10.79 13.80
C SER A 364 13.73 -11.38 15.21
N LYS A 365 13.97 -10.58 16.26
CA LYS A 365 13.79 -10.98 17.66
C LYS A 365 12.36 -10.77 18.17
N ILE A 366 11.65 -9.77 17.64
CA ILE A 366 10.32 -9.39 18.11
C ILE A 366 9.22 -10.07 17.30
N ILE A 367 9.23 -9.93 15.97
CA ILE A 367 8.11 -10.32 15.11
C ILE A 367 8.30 -11.67 14.38
N GLY A 368 9.47 -12.29 14.47
CA GLY A 368 9.72 -13.64 13.93
C GLY A 368 11.05 -13.77 13.18
N GLN A 369 11.54 -14.99 12.98
CA GLN A 369 12.90 -15.22 12.50
C GLN A 369 13.10 -14.96 10.99
N GLN A 370 12.04 -14.94 10.19
CA GLN A 370 12.13 -14.86 8.73
C GLN A 370 11.88 -13.45 8.19
N VAL A 371 12.64 -12.47 8.71
CA VAL A 371 12.52 -11.07 8.33
C VAL A 371 13.57 -10.69 7.29
N ARG A 372 13.16 -9.93 6.26
CA ARG A 372 14.08 -9.26 5.34
C ARG A 372 13.62 -7.86 4.97
N LEU A 373 14.54 -7.04 4.47
CA LEU A 373 14.21 -5.76 3.86
C LEU A 373 13.69 -5.96 2.42
N GLY A 374 12.55 -5.35 2.13
CA GLY A 374 11.91 -5.32 0.83
C GLY A 374 12.28 -4.06 0.05
N ARG A 375 12.62 -4.24 -1.22
CA ARG A 375 12.82 -3.14 -2.18
C ARG A 375 11.84 -3.31 -3.34
N PRO A 376 11.36 -2.21 -3.93
CA PRO A 376 10.53 -2.27 -5.12
C PRO A 376 11.24 -2.99 -6.28
N MET A 377 10.55 -3.95 -6.90
CA MET A 377 11.00 -4.74 -8.05
C MET A 377 10.02 -4.59 -9.22
N ARG A 378 10.34 -5.19 -10.37
CA ARG A 378 9.43 -5.38 -11.53
C ARG A 378 9.02 -4.11 -12.30
N ILE A 379 9.81 -3.03 -12.26
CA ILE A 379 9.64 -1.86 -13.13
C ILE A 379 10.91 -1.59 -13.92
N HIS A 380 10.80 -1.56 -15.25
CA HIS A 380 11.90 -1.18 -16.13
C HIS A 380 12.03 0.34 -16.24
N ARG A 381 13.25 0.87 -16.37
CA ARG A 381 13.57 2.33 -16.45
C ARG A 381 13.09 3.16 -15.25
N LEU A 382 12.92 2.55 -14.08
CA LEU A 382 12.70 3.31 -12.86
C LEU A 382 13.99 4.06 -12.47
N PRO A 383 13.94 5.39 -12.24
CA PRO A 383 15.12 6.11 -11.79
C PRO A 383 15.61 5.56 -10.44
N GLN A 384 16.94 5.49 -10.24
CA GLN A 384 17.55 4.88 -9.05
C GLN A 384 17.03 5.45 -7.71
N ALA A 385 16.64 6.73 -7.70
CA ALA A 385 16.05 7.40 -6.54
C ALA A 385 14.75 6.72 -6.03
N TYR A 386 14.09 5.91 -6.85
CA TYR A 386 12.84 5.21 -6.54
C TYR A 386 13.02 3.71 -6.26
N SER A 387 14.25 3.20 -6.32
CA SER A 387 14.55 1.77 -6.05
C SER A 387 14.64 1.43 -4.55
N GLY A 388 14.57 2.44 -3.67
CA GLY A 388 14.64 2.25 -2.22
C GLY A 388 13.33 1.77 -1.59
N PRO A 389 13.37 1.14 -0.40
CA PRO A 389 12.18 0.65 0.32
C PRO A 389 11.11 1.73 0.53
N SER A 390 11.54 2.99 0.71
CA SER A 390 10.62 4.11 0.90
C SER A 390 9.66 4.33 -0.28
N CYS A 391 9.98 3.84 -1.48
CA CYS A 391 9.18 4.04 -2.69
C CYS A 391 8.37 2.80 -3.07
N ALA A 392 8.33 1.75 -2.23
CA ALA A 392 7.58 0.53 -2.51
C ALA A 392 6.09 0.78 -2.75
N GLY A 393 5.45 1.65 -1.95
CA GLY A 393 4.04 2.02 -2.14
C GLY A 393 3.78 2.66 -3.51
N LEU A 394 4.59 3.65 -3.89
CA LEU A 394 4.47 4.36 -5.17
C LEU A 394 4.74 3.47 -6.39
N VAL A 395 5.79 2.65 -6.34
CA VAL A 395 6.13 1.67 -7.40
C VAL A 395 5.04 0.62 -7.49
N GLY A 396 4.61 0.08 -6.36
CA GLY A 396 3.53 -0.89 -6.27
C GLY A 396 2.19 -0.37 -6.79
N LEU A 397 1.90 0.91 -6.55
CA LEU A 397 0.73 1.59 -7.11
C LEU A 397 0.81 1.71 -8.63
N SER A 398 2.03 1.82 -9.18
CA SER A 398 2.25 1.78 -10.63
C SER A 398 1.98 0.39 -11.21
N LEU A 399 2.43 -0.66 -10.51
CA LEU A 399 2.10 -2.04 -10.87
C LEU A 399 0.59 -2.28 -10.81
N PHE A 400 -0.08 -1.81 -9.75
CA PHE A 400 -1.54 -1.86 -9.63
C PHE A 400 -2.27 -1.07 -10.72
N ALA A 401 -1.71 0.06 -11.17
CA ALA A 401 -2.28 0.83 -12.26
C ALA A 401 -2.27 0.05 -13.59
N ALA A 402 -1.20 -0.71 -13.84
CA ALA A 402 -0.99 -1.45 -15.09
C ALA A 402 -1.59 -2.85 -15.12
N HIS A 403 -1.49 -3.52 -13.98
CA HIS A 403 -2.03 -4.83 -13.71
C HIS A 403 -2.73 -4.71 -12.35
N PRO A 404 -3.93 -4.11 -12.29
CA PRO A 404 -4.83 -4.38 -11.19
C PRO A 404 -5.12 -5.87 -11.29
N GLN A 405 -4.26 -6.70 -10.71
CA GLN A 405 -4.32 -8.16 -10.83
C GLN A 405 -5.76 -8.60 -10.71
N ASP A 406 -6.28 -9.43 -11.61
CA ASP A 406 -7.30 -10.46 -11.38
C ASP A 406 -8.45 -10.14 -10.39
N GLU A 407 -8.76 -8.85 -10.26
CA GLU A 407 -9.96 -8.24 -9.70
C GLU A 407 -11.00 -8.10 -10.82
N TRP A 408 -10.57 -8.26 -12.08
CA TRP A 408 -11.42 -8.29 -13.26
C TRP A 408 -12.13 -9.62 -13.41
N TRP A 409 -13.24 -9.72 -12.69
CA TRP A 409 -14.35 -10.44 -13.23
C TRP A 409 -15.26 -9.46 -13.98
N ASP A 410 -15.01 -9.31 -15.27
CA ASP A 410 -15.78 -8.43 -16.15
C ASP A 410 -17.20 -8.98 -16.33
N PHE A 411 -18.13 -8.62 -15.45
CA PHE A 411 -19.54 -8.99 -15.62
C PHE A 411 -20.37 -7.80 -16.08
N SER A 412 -21.16 -8.04 -17.12
CA SER A 412 -22.37 -7.28 -17.39
C SER A 412 -23.57 -8.00 -16.75
N PRO A 413 -23.94 -7.73 -15.49
CA PRO A 413 -25.11 -8.38 -14.89
C PRO A 413 -26.40 -7.89 -15.59
N ARG A 414 -27.27 -8.83 -15.96
CA ARG A 414 -28.65 -8.51 -16.38
C ARG A 414 -29.38 -7.81 -15.23
N SER A 415 -30.08 -6.72 -15.54
CA SER A 415 -30.87 -5.96 -14.56
C SER A 415 -31.96 -6.85 -13.92
N ARG A 416 -31.70 -7.37 -12.72
CA ARG A 416 -32.75 -7.89 -11.84
C ARG A 416 -32.78 -7.05 -10.57
N SER A 417 -33.92 -6.40 -10.37
CA SER A 417 -34.26 -5.64 -9.17
C SER A 417 -34.33 -6.59 -7.96
N PHE A 418 -33.24 -6.72 -7.22
CA PHE A 418 -33.27 -7.32 -5.89
C PHE A 418 -33.73 -6.29 -4.86
N GLY A 419 -34.89 -6.56 -4.26
CA GLY A 419 -35.52 -5.74 -3.23
C GLY A 419 -34.75 -5.80 -1.92
N GLY A 420 -33.80 -4.88 -1.71
CA GLY A 420 -33.10 -4.71 -0.45
C GLY A 420 -32.20 -3.47 -0.48
N LYS A 421 -32.57 -2.41 0.25
CA LYS A 421 -31.91 -1.09 0.18
C LYS A 421 -30.42 -1.10 0.58
N SER A 422 -29.94 -2.10 1.33
CA SER A 422 -28.53 -2.24 1.75
C SER A 422 -27.67 -3.04 0.75
N VAL A 423 -28.21 -4.15 0.22
CA VAL A 423 -27.56 -4.98 -0.80
C VAL A 423 -27.34 -4.20 -2.11
N SER A 424 -28.26 -3.27 -2.40
CA SER A 424 -28.20 -2.43 -3.61
C SER A 424 -27.03 -1.44 -3.67
N ARG A 425 -26.34 -1.17 -2.55
CA ARG A 425 -25.24 -0.18 -2.50
C ARG A 425 -23.89 -0.85 -2.70
N ALA A 426 -23.65 -1.98 -2.04
CA ALA A 426 -22.46 -2.79 -2.24
C ALA A 426 -22.42 -3.45 -3.61
N PHE A 427 -23.57 -3.96 -4.12
CA PHE A 427 -23.66 -4.50 -5.49
C PHE A 427 -23.47 -3.40 -6.55
N ARG A 428 -23.95 -2.18 -6.27
CA ARG A 428 -23.72 -1.02 -7.14
C ARG A 428 -22.27 -0.55 -7.09
N TRP A 429 -21.63 -0.58 -5.93
CA TRP A 429 -20.20 -0.33 -5.79
C TRP A 429 -19.37 -1.38 -6.53
N PHE A 430 -19.72 -2.67 -6.40
CA PHE A 430 -19.09 -3.78 -7.15
C PHE A 430 -19.24 -3.55 -8.65
N ARG A 431 -20.46 -3.23 -9.11
CA ARG A 431 -20.75 -2.91 -10.52
C ARG A 431 -20.07 -1.63 -11.04
N ASP A 432 -19.82 -0.64 -10.19
CA ASP A 432 -19.34 0.69 -10.61
C ASP A 432 -17.80 0.86 -10.40
N ASN A 433 -17.16 -0.04 -9.65
CA ASN A 433 -15.73 0.02 -9.30
C ASN A 433 -14.94 -1.26 -9.60
N TRP A 434 -15.62 -2.39 -9.81
CA TRP A 434 -15.06 -3.66 -10.28
C TRP A 434 -15.75 -4.05 -11.59
#